data_AF-A0A5R8KHA3-F1
#
_entry.id   AF-A0A5R8KHA3-F1
#
_cell.length_a   1.000
_cell.length_b   1.000
_cell.length_c   1.000
_cell.angle_alpha   90.00
_cell.angle_beta   90.00
_cell.angle_gamma   90.00
#
_symmetry.space_group_name_H-M   'P 1'
#
loop_
_entity.id
_entity.type
_entity.pdbx_description
1 polymer ?
#
loop_
_entity_poly.entity_id
_entity_poly.type
_entity_poly.pdbx_seq_one_letter_code
_entity_poly.pdbx_strand_id
1 'polypeptide(L)'
;MFDWQRRLDEDKVLTKVQIGEKEGLSKARMTQMFYLLHLPKDAQDYLADLTAPAIIMAFSVRQLMDVAQSPASERAEAFQRMRADCERHGLSS
;
A
#
# COMPACT_ATOMS: atom_id res chain seq x y z
N MET A 1 10.00 -3.48 6.27
CA MET A 1 8.92 -3.70 5.29
C MET A 1 8.55 -5.18 5.34
N PHE A 2 7.26 -5.53 5.38
CA PHE A 2 6.83 -6.92 5.54
C PHE A 2 7.19 -7.76 4.31
N ASP A 3 8.00 -8.79 4.50
CA ASP A 3 8.58 -9.62 3.43
C ASP A 3 7.64 -10.74 2.96
N TRP A 4 6.35 -10.42 2.88
CA TRP A 4 5.29 -11.41 2.66
C TRP A 4 5.28 -11.96 1.24
N GLN A 5 5.62 -11.14 0.25
CA GLN A 5 5.71 -11.60 -1.13
C GLN A 5 6.80 -12.66 -1.28
N ARG A 6 7.99 -12.41 -0.72
CA ARG A 6 9.08 -13.40 -0.70
C ARG A 6 8.67 -14.68 0.01
N ARG A 7 8.00 -14.59 1.16
CA ARG A 7 7.52 -15.77 1.90
C ARG A 7 6.51 -16.61 1.10
N LEU A 8 5.63 -15.97 0.31
CA LEU A 8 4.71 -16.67 -0.58
C LEU A 8 5.42 -17.30 -1.79
N ASP A 9 6.46 -16.64 -2.29
CA ASP A 9 7.24 -17.12 -3.43
C ASP A 9 8.15 -18.30 -3.03
N GLU A 10 8.66 -18.30 -1.78
CA GLU A 10 9.52 -19.34 -1.20
C GLU A 10 8.74 -20.56 -0.69
N ASP A 11 7.56 -20.36 -0.08
CA ASP A 11 6.74 -21.44 0.49
C ASP A 11 5.43 -21.60 -0.29
N LYS A 12 5.40 -22.60 -1.19
CA LYS A 12 4.23 -22.91 -2.04
C LYS A 12 3.00 -23.39 -1.26
N VAL A 13 3.14 -23.77 0.01
CA VAL A 13 2.04 -24.20 0.88
C VAL A 13 1.50 -23.03 1.70
N LEU A 14 2.30 -21.97 1.87
CA LEU A 14 1.91 -20.77 2.59
C LEU A 14 0.88 -19.98 1.79
N THR A 15 -0.32 -19.91 2.32
CA THR A 15 -1.38 -19.08 1.75
C THR A 15 -1.36 -17.70 2.37
N LYS A 16 -1.87 -16.70 1.63
CA LYS A 16 -2.11 -15.36 2.15
C LYS A 16 -2.84 -15.43 3.50
N VAL A 17 -3.88 -16.27 3.60
CA VAL A 17 -4.69 -16.46 4.82
C VAL A 17 -3.85 -16.86 6.05
N GLN A 18 -2.94 -17.82 5.89
CA GLN A 18 -2.08 -18.27 6.98
C GLN A 18 -1.07 -17.21 7.44
N ILE A 19 -0.68 -16.28 6.56
CA ILE A 19 0.15 -15.13 6.96
C ILE A 19 -0.65 -14.24 7.91
N GLY A 20 -1.90 -13.90 7.59
CA GLY A 20 -2.70 -13.03 8.48
C GLY A 20 -3.11 -13.69 9.77
N GLU A 21 -3.38 -14.99 9.78
CA GLU A 21 -3.62 -15.72 11.03
C GLU A 21 -2.40 -15.62 11.96
N LYS A 22 -1.19 -15.76 11.43
CA LYS A 22 0.06 -15.61 12.20
C LYS A 22 0.30 -14.17 12.67
N GLU A 23 -0.11 -13.18 11.91
CA GLU A 23 0.08 -11.75 12.22
C GLU A 23 -1.12 -11.15 12.99
N GLY A 24 -2.14 -11.95 13.33
CA GLY A 24 -3.37 -11.47 13.99
C GLY A 24 -4.24 -10.55 13.12
N LEU A 25 -4.06 -10.57 11.80
CA LEU A 25 -4.76 -9.72 10.85
C LEU A 25 -6.02 -10.40 10.32
N SER A 26 -7.10 -9.63 10.23
CA SER A 26 -8.31 -10.10 9.55
C SER A 26 -8.04 -10.36 8.06
N LYS A 27 -8.79 -11.28 7.47
CA LYS A 27 -8.73 -11.57 6.03
C LYS A 27 -8.91 -10.32 5.17
N ALA A 28 -9.82 -9.44 5.57
CA ALA A 28 -10.03 -8.15 4.89
C ALA A 28 -8.77 -7.29 4.95
N ARG A 29 -8.15 -7.15 6.13
CA ARG A 29 -6.93 -6.35 6.31
C ARG A 29 -5.76 -6.89 5.50
N MET A 30 -5.61 -8.21 5.45
CA MET A 30 -4.62 -8.85 4.59
C MET A 30 -4.82 -8.53 3.12
N THR A 31 -6.04 -8.70 2.61
CA THR A 31 -6.36 -8.41 1.21
C THR A 31 -5.97 -6.98 0.86
N GLN A 32 -6.31 -6.01 1.73
CA GLN A 32 -5.89 -4.62 1.56
C GLN A 32 -4.36 -4.50 1.46
N MET A 33 -3.62 -5.07 2.40
CA MET A 33 -2.16 -4.98 2.40
C MET A 33 -1.53 -5.66 1.18
N PHE A 34 -2.07 -6.79 0.72
CA PHE A 34 -1.62 -7.42 -0.52
C PHE A 34 -1.86 -6.54 -1.74
N TYR A 35 -3.01 -5.88 -1.83
CA TYR A 35 -3.24 -4.91 -2.90
C TYR A 35 -2.20 -3.79 -2.89
N LEU A 36 -1.81 -3.30 -1.70
CA LEU A 36 -0.78 -2.25 -1.62
C LEU A 36 0.59 -2.68 -2.17
N LEU A 37 0.91 -3.98 -2.24
CA LEU A 37 2.12 -4.47 -2.90
C LEU A 37 2.12 -4.24 -4.42
N HIS A 38 0.95 -4.03 -5.02
CA HIS A 38 0.81 -3.72 -6.45
C HIS A 38 1.01 -2.23 -6.77
N LEU A 39 1.27 -1.40 -5.75
CA LEU A 39 1.67 -0.02 -5.97
C LEU A 39 3.00 0.04 -6.74
N PRO A 40 3.19 1.06 -7.59
CA PRO A 40 4.47 1.36 -8.20
C PRO A 40 5.60 1.46 -7.17
N LYS A 41 6.84 1.07 -7.55
CA LYS A 41 7.97 1.02 -6.61
C LYS A 41 8.30 2.39 -6.02
N ASP A 42 8.22 3.45 -6.83
CA ASP A 42 8.38 4.84 -6.39
C ASP A 42 7.32 5.24 -5.36
N ALA A 43 6.08 4.78 -5.52
CA ALA A 43 5.02 5.01 -4.55
C ALA A 43 5.30 4.31 -3.22
N GLN A 44 5.77 3.06 -3.26
CA GLN A 44 6.13 2.31 -2.07
C GLN A 44 7.29 2.96 -1.30
N ASP A 45 8.31 3.41 -2.04
CA ASP A 45 9.48 4.09 -1.46
C ASP A 45 9.08 5.42 -0.83
N TYR A 46 8.29 6.23 -1.53
CA TYR A 46 7.78 7.48 -1.00
C TYR A 46 7.00 7.29 0.30
N LEU A 47 6.06 6.34 0.34
CA LEU A 47 5.24 6.07 1.52
C LEU A 47 6.07 5.52 2.70
N ALA A 48 7.13 4.76 2.42
CA ALA A 48 8.04 4.25 3.44
C ALA A 48 8.92 5.34 4.06
N ASP A 49 9.25 6.37 3.29
CA ASP A 49 10.07 7.51 3.72
C ASP A 49 9.26 8.60 4.46
N LEU A 50 7.92 8.50 4.49
CA LEU A 50 7.07 9.44 5.24
C LEU A 50 7.26 9.29 6.74
N THR A 51 7.70 10.37 7.38
CA THR A 51 7.88 10.45 8.85
C THR A 51 6.93 11.44 9.53
N ALA A 52 6.38 12.39 8.78
CA ALA A 52 5.47 13.41 9.32
C ALA A 52 4.05 12.86 9.51
N PRO A 53 3.50 12.82 10.74
CA PRO A 53 2.18 12.24 11.01
C PRO A 53 1.04 12.87 10.19
N ALA A 54 1.06 14.20 10.01
CA ALA A 54 0.04 14.91 9.21
C ALA A 54 0.03 14.46 7.75
N ILE A 55 1.21 14.25 7.17
CA ILE A 55 1.35 13.78 5.79
C ILE A 55 0.93 12.31 5.69
N ILE A 56 1.33 11.46 6.64
CA ILE A 56 0.91 10.05 6.69
C ILE A 56 -0.62 9.94 6.72
N MET A 57 -1.30 10.76 7.53
CA MET A 57 -2.76 10.75 7.65
C MET A 57 -3.48 11.21 6.37
N ALA A 58 -2.82 11.98 5.51
CA ALA A 58 -3.39 12.39 4.23
C ALA A 58 -3.51 11.23 3.23
N PHE A 59 -2.76 10.14 3.41
CA PHE A 59 -2.82 8.94 2.56
C PHE A 59 -3.74 7.88 3.18
N SER A 60 -5.03 7.93 2.84
CA SER A 60 -5.94 6.88 3.31
C SER A 60 -5.66 5.54 2.60
N VAL A 61 -5.80 4.44 3.34
CA VAL A 61 -5.67 3.08 2.78
C VAL A 61 -6.63 2.86 1.61
N ARG A 62 -7.82 3.48 1.65
CA ARG A 62 -8.81 3.39 0.58
C ARG A 62 -8.30 4.00 -0.74
N GLN A 63 -7.76 5.22 -0.69
CA GLN A 63 -7.22 5.88 -1.89
C GLN A 63 -6.02 5.11 -2.45
N LEU A 64 -5.15 4.60 -1.58
CA LEU A 64 -4.03 3.75 -1.99
C LEU A 64 -4.49 2.47 -2.68
N MET A 65 -5.59 1.87 -2.21
CA MET A 65 -6.19 0.71 -2.87
C MET A 65 -6.76 1.04 -4.25
N ASP A 66 -7.36 2.21 -4.44
CA ASP A 66 -7.88 2.64 -5.74
C ASP A 66 -6.74 2.78 -6.77
N VAL A 67 -5.60 3.33 -6.34
CA VAL A 67 -4.37 3.38 -7.15
C VAL A 67 -3.85 1.98 -7.46
N ALA A 68 -3.76 1.10 -6.46
CA ALA A 68 -3.26 -0.27 -6.64
C ALA A 68 -4.13 -1.13 -7.57
N GLN A 69 -5.45 -0.86 -7.61
CA GLN A 69 -6.40 -1.57 -8.47
C GLN A 69 -6.48 -1.00 -9.88
N SER A 70 -5.94 0.20 -10.12
CA SER A 70 -5.88 0.79 -11.47
C SER A 70 -5.06 -0.09 -12.43
N PRO A 71 -5.27 0.00 -13.75
CA PRO A 71 -4.46 -0.72 -14.74
C PRO A 71 -2.97 -0.44 -14.55
N ALA A 72 -2.11 -1.45 -14.73
CA ALA A 72 -0.69 -1.34 -14.43
C ALA A 72 0.00 -0.15 -15.15
N SER A 73 -0.42 0.16 -16.37
CA SER A 73 0.06 1.30 -17.17
C SER A 73 -0.28 2.66 -16.59
N GLU A 74 -1.31 2.76 -15.75
CA GLU A 74 -1.86 4.03 -15.25
C GLU A 74 -1.52 4.28 -13.78
N ARG A 75 -1.06 3.26 -13.04
CA ARG A 75 -0.85 3.35 -11.58
C ARG A 75 0.13 4.45 -11.18
N ALA A 76 1.20 4.63 -11.95
CA ALA A 76 2.20 5.67 -11.68
C ALA A 76 1.55 7.05 -11.74
N GLU A 77 0.83 7.35 -12.83
CA GLU A 77 0.13 8.63 -12.98
C GLU A 77 -0.97 8.81 -11.92
N ALA A 78 -1.74 7.76 -11.64
CA ALA A 78 -2.78 7.78 -10.59
C ALA A 78 -2.17 8.10 -9.22
N PHE A 79 -1.03 7.51 -8.87
CA PHE A 79 -0.32 7.81 -7.63
C PHE A 79 0.16 9.26 -7.59
N GLN A 80 0.76 9.77 -8.67
CA GLN A 80 1.24 11.16 -8.72
C GLN A 80 0.08 12.16 -8.54
N ARG A 81 -1.08 11.93 -9.16
CA ARG A 81 -2.28 12.76 -8.96
C ARG A 81 -2.75 12.76 -7.50
N MET A 82 -2.84 11.58 -6.90
CA MET A 82 -3.22 11.43 -5.49
C MET A 82 -2.21 12.13 -4.57
N ARG A 83 -0.91 11.92 -4.78
CA ARG A 83 0.16 12.54 -3.99
C ARG A 83 0.07 14.07 -4.04
N ALA A 84 -0.08 14.64 -5.23
CA ALA A 84 -0.21 16.09 -5.40
C ALA A 84 -1.45 16.65 -4.69
N ASP A 85 -2.52 15.87 -4.55
CA ASP A 85 -3.72 16.24 -3.81
C ASP A 85 -3.49 16.18 -2.29
N CYS A 86 -2.90 15.07 -1.81
CA CYS A 86 -2.55 14.89 -0.41
C CYS A 86 -1.56 15.94 0.10
N GLU A 87 -0.55 16.33 -0.69
CA GLU A 87 0.40 17.39 -0.33
C GLU A 87 -0.27 18.77 -0.27
N ARG A 88 -1.20 19.07 -1.18
CA ARG A 88 -1.98 20.33 -1.15
C ARG A 88 -2.84 20.45 0.10
N HIS A 89 -3.45 19.35 0.54
CA HIS A 89 -4.33 19.33 1.71
C HIS A 89 -3.58 19.12 3.04
N GLY A 90 -2.49 18.35 3.06
CA GLY A 90 -1.70 18.05 4.25
C GLY A 90 -0.75 19.17 4.70
N LEU A 91 -0.41 20.11 3.81
CA LEU A 91 0.36 21.32 4.15
C LEU A 91 -0.52 22.49 4.65
N SER A 92 -1.86 22.33 4.60
CA SER A 92 -2.82 23.37 4.97
C SER A 92 -3.48 23.15 6.35
N SER A 93 -2.97 22.24 7.18
CA SER A 93 -3.48 21.95 8.54
C SER A 93 -2.41 22.12 9.62
#